data_AF-A0A4W5JR19-F1
#
_entry.id   AF-A0A4W5JR19-F1
#
_cell.length_a   1.000
_cell.length_b   1.000
_cell.length_c   1.000
_cell.angle_alpha   90.00
_cell.angle_beta   90.00
_cell.angle_gamma   90.00
#
_symmetry.space_group_name_H-M   'P 1'
#
loop_
_entity.id
_entity.type
_entity.pdbx_description
1 polymer ?
#
loop_
_entity_poly.entity_id
_entity_poly.type
_entity_poly.pdbx_seq_one_letter_code
_entity_poly.pdbx_strand_id
1 'polypeptide(L)'
;LLWRKQDIIIIHFRSKKFQSFIESCLVKSHGQRPSTEQLLKHPFIRELPNERQIRIQLKDHIDRTKKKRGERDETEYEYSGSEEEEEERDVGEPSSIINIPGESTLRRDFLRLQLANKERSEALRRQQLEQQQNEEHKRLLLAERQKRIEEQKEQRRRLEEQQRRERELRKQQEREQRRRYEEMEQLRRDEERRHAEREQEYIRRQLEEEQRQLEILQQQLLQEQALLLVTLLPLHVYVYIPLSPQ
;
A
#
# COMPACT_ATOMS: atom_id res chain seq x y z
N LEU A 1 -14.77 -21.25 18.06
CA LEU A 1 -16.07 -20.54 17.98
C LEU A 1 -15.96 -19.11 17.41
N LEU A 2 -14.84 -18.39 17.53
CA LEU A 2 -14.71 -17.01 17.03
C LEU A 2 -14.70 -16.89 15.49
N TRP A 3 -14.10 -17.84 14.77
CA TRP A 3 -14.08 -17.82 13.30
C TRP A 3 -15.48 -17.91 12.67
N ARG A 4 -16.38 -18.75 13.22
CA ARG A 4 -17.77 -18.82 12.72
C ARG A 4 -18.56 -17.53 12.96
N LYS A 5 -18.29 -16.79 14.04
CA LYS A 5 -19.02 -15.55 14.32
C LYS A 5 -18.66 -14.43 13.33
N GLN A 6 -17.38 -14.30 12.96
CA GLN A 6 -16.97 -13.31 11.95
C GLN A 6 -17.54 -13.62 10.56
N ASP A 7 -17.54 -14.88 10.13
CA ASP A 7 -18.13 -15.27 8.84
C ASP A 7 -19.65 -15.03 8.81
N ILE A 8 -20.36 -15.31 9.91
CA ILE A 8 -21.79 -15.06 10.05
C ILE A 8 -22.10 -13.55 10.02
N ILE A 9 -21.29 -12.72 10.69
CA ILE A 9 -21.46 -11.25 10.69
C ILE A 9 -21.20 -10.66 9.29
N ILE A 10 -20.21 -11.17 8.55
CA ILE A 10 -19.92 -10.73 7.18
C ILE A 10 -21.06 -11.11 6.23
N ILE A 11 -21.64 -12.30 6.38
CA ILE A 11 -22.82 -12.72 5.58
C ILE A 11 -24.04 -11.85 5.92
N HIS A 12 -24.22 -11.49 7.19
CA HIS A 12 -25.33 -10.66 7.66
C HIS A 12 -25.32 -9.23 7.05
N PHE A 13 -24.14 -8.74 6.65
CA PHE A 13 -23.99 -7.41 6.00
C PHE A 13 -24.17 -7.44 4.47
N ARG A 14 -24.41 -8.61 3.85
CA ARG A 14 -24.58 -8.77 2.40
C ARG A 14 -26.05 -8.83 1.98
N SER A 15 -26.32 -8.56 0.68
CA SER A 15 -27.65 -8.57 0.06
C SER A 15 -28.53 -9.74 0.50
N LYS A 16 -29.82 -9.49 0.78
CA LYS A 16 -30.81 -10.51 1.17
C LYS A 16 -30.87 -11.71 0.20
N LYS A 17 -30.66 -11.46 -1.11
CA LYS A 17 -30.58 -12.52 -2.12
C LYS A 17 -29.37 -13.44 -1.90
N PHE A 18 -28.23 -12.89 -1.47
CA PHE A 18 -27.03 -13.66 -1.17
C PHE A 18 -27.22 -14.53 0.08
N GLN A 19 -27.83 -13.97 1.13
CA GLN A 19 -28.11 -14.72 2.36
C GLN A 19 -28.99 -15.95 2.09
N SER A 20 -30.11 -15.76 1.38
CA SER A 20 -31.00 -16.86 0.94
C SER A 20 -30.29 -17.94 0.12
N PHE A 21 -29.35 -17.53 -0.76
CA PHE A 21 -28.57 -18.48 -1.54
C PHE A 21 -27.66 -19.35 -0.66
N ILE A 22 -26.96 -18.71 0.28
CA ILE A 22 -26.07 -19.42 1.21
C ILE A 22 -26.85 -20.36 2.12
N GLU A 23 -28.01 -19.95 2.62
CA GLU A 23 -28.91 -20.81 3.41
C GLU A 23 -29.34 -22.06 2.62
N SER A 24 -29.66 -21.90 1.33
CA SER A 24 -30.02 -23.01 0.44
C SER A 24 -28.84 -23.96 0.17
N CYS A 25 -27.62 -23.42 0.05
CA CYS A 25 -26.41 -24.23 -0.16
C CYS A 25 -25.95 -24.97 1.10
N LEU A 26 -26.17 -24.38 2.29
CA LEU A 26 -25.64 -24.88 3.57
C LEU A 26 -26.66 -25.68 4.39
N VAL A 27 -27.66 -26.28 3.75
CA VAL A 27 -28.60 -27.21 4.40
C VAL A 27 -27.83 -28.44 4.92
N LYS A 28 -27.95 -28.74 6.22
CA LYS A 28 -27.22 -29.83 6.89
C LYS A 28 -27.65 -31.22 6.43
N SER A 29 -28.94 -31.40 6.15
CA SER A 29 -29.48 -32.64 5.61
C SER A 29 -29.20 -32.72 4.11
N HIS A 30 -28.46 -33.76 3.69
CA HIS A 30 -28.13 -33.94 2.28
C HIS A 30 -29.37 -34.20 1.41
N GLY A 31 -30.39 -34.88 1.94
CA GLY A 31 -31.63 -35.20 1.20
C GLY A 31 -32.57 -34.02 1.00
N GLN A 32 -32.41 -32.96 1.80
CA GLN A 32 -33.18 -31.72 1.66
C GLN A 32 -32.38 -30.62 0.93
N ARG A 33 -31.12 -30.90 0.57
CA ARG A 33 -30.28 -29.93 -0.14
C ARG A 33 -30.73 -29.86 -1.61
N PRO A 34 -31.01 -28.66 -2.14
CA PRO A 34 -31.35 -28.51 -3.55
C PRO A 34 -30.22 -29.00 -4.47
N SER A 35 -30.58 -29.55 -5.63
CA SER A 35 -29.61 -29.97 -6.65
C SER A 35 -28.91 -28.77 -7.29
N THR A 36 -27.79 -29.02 -7.99
CA THR A 36 -27.06 -27.97 -8.71
C THR A 36 -27.96 -27.20 -9.69
N GLU A 37 -28.85 -27.89 -10.41
CA GLU A 37 -29.80 -27.27 -11.33
C GLU A 37 -30.80 -26.35 -10.62
N GLN A 38 -31.21 -26.70 -9.40
CA GLN A 38 -32.08 -25.85 -8.59
C GLN A 38 -31.34 -24.63 -8.04
N LEU A 39 -30.08 -24.79 -7.61
CA LEU A 39 -29.24 -23.68 -7.12
C LEU A 39 -28.89 -22.67 -8.22
N LEU A 40 -28.66 -23.13 -9.45
CA LEU A 40 -28.41 -22.25 -10.60
C LEU A 40 -29.60 -21.36 -10.95
N LYS A 41 -30.83 -21.80 -10.64
CA LYS A 41 -32.06 -21.03 -10.83
C LYS A 41 -32.32 -20.02 -9.71
N HIS A 42 -31.55 -20.05 -8.62
CA HIS A 42 -31.75 -19.15 -7.49
C HIS A 42 -31.57 -17.68 -7.92
N PRO A 43 -32.41 -16.73 -7.44
CA PRO A 43 -32.35 -15.33 -7.84
C PRO A 43 -30.97 -14.67 -7.72
N PHE A 44 -30.17 -15.10 -6.75
CA PHE A 44 -28.78 -14.62 -6.57
C PHE A 44 -27.87 -14.95 -7.76
N ILE A 45 -28.02 -16.12 -8.38
CA ILE A 45 -27.19 -16.58 -9.49
C ILE A 45 -27.78 -16.12 -10.81
N ARG A 46 -29.11 -16.21 -10.96
CA ARG A 46 -29.80 -15.84 -12.20
C ARG A 46 -29.82 -14.34 -12.46
N GLU A 47 -29.96 -13.53 -11.41
CA GLU A 47 -30.14 -12.08 -11.53
C GLU A 47 -28.87 -11.34 -11.09
N LEU A 48 -27.71 -11.79 -11.59
CA LEU A 48 -26.45 -11.10 -11.40
C LEU A 48 -26.41 -9.84 -12.28
N PRO A 49 -26.44 -8.63 -11.69
CA PRO A 49 -26.33 -7.42 -12.48
C PRO A 49 -24.92 -7.31 -13.08
N ASN A 50 -24.84 -6.87 -14.33
CA ASN A 50 -23.60 -6.48 -15.00
C ASN A 50 -22.49 -7.56 -15.06
N GLU A 51 -22.84 -8.81 -15.36
CA GLU A 51 -21.88 -9.92 -15.49
C GLU A 51 -20.68 -9.56 -16.38
N ARG A 52 -20.94 -8.89 -17.52
CA ARG A 52 -19.88 -8.40 -18.43
C ARG A 52 -18.88 -7.49 -17.73
N GLN A 53 -19.35 -6.52 -16.94
CA GLN A 53 -18.47 -5.58 -16.24
C GLN A 53 -17.70 -6.28 -15.13
N ILE A 54 -18.32 -7.20 -14.41
CA ILE A 54 -17.65 -8.01 -13.38
C ILE A 54 -16.52 -8.82 -14.00
N ARG A 55 -16.74 -9.47 -15.16
CA ARG A 55 -15.69 -10.18 -15.89
C ARG A 55 -14.55 -9.27 -16.32
N ILE A 56 -14.85 -8.06 -16.81
CA ILE A 56 -13.83 -7.05 -17.16
C ILE A 56 -13.03 -6.65 -15.92
N GLN A 57 -13.69 -6.32 -14.81
CA GLN A 57 -13.02 -5.93 -13.56
C GLN A 57 -12.13 -7.05 -13.00
N LEU A 58 -12.58 -8.31 -13.08
CA LEU A 58 -11.79 -9.48 -12.71
C LEU A 58 -10.59 -9.66 -13.63
N LYS A 59 -10.79 -9.56 -14.95
CA LYS A 59 -9.69 -9.60 -15.94
C LYS A 59 -8.67 -8.50 -15.65
N ASP A 60 -9.11 -7.25 -15.49
CA ASP A 60 -8.23 -6.12 -15.17
C ASP A 60 -7.51 -6.30 -13.84
N HIS A 61 -8.14 -6.93 -12.84
CA HIS A 61 -7.49 -7.24 -11.58
C HIS A 61 -6.41 -8.32 -11.74
N ILE A 62 -6.71 -9.39 -12.49
CA ILE A 62 -5.76 -10.45 -12.81
C ILE A 62 -4.57 -9.87 -13.58
N ASP A 63 -4.82 -9.10 -14.63
CA ASP A 63 -3.78 -8.50 -15.49
C ASP A 63 -2.90 -7.53 -14.69
N ARG A 64 -3.50 -6.69 -13.83
CA ARG A 64 -2.73 -5.81 -12.93
C ARG A 64 -1.91 -6.60 -11.90
N THR A 65 -2.41 -7.73 -11.42
CA THR A 65 -1.70 -8.58 -10.46
C THR A 65 -0.55 -9.29 -11.14
N LYS A 66 -0.75 -9.84 -12.34
CA LYS A 66 0.31 -10.41 -13.19
C LYS A 66 1.41 -9.38 -13.49
N LYS A 67 1.03 -8.15 -13.88
CA LYS A 67 1.97 -7.05 -14.13
C LYS A 67 2.77 -6.64 -12.88
N LYS A 68 2.17 -6.69 -11.69
CA LYS A 68 2.87 -6.43 -10.41
C LYS A 68 3.77 -7.60 -9.97
N ARG A 69 3.45 -8.82 -10.37
CA ARG A 69 4.23 -10.03 -10.04
C ARG A 69 5.51 -10.16 -10.88
N GLY A 70 5.62 -9.42 -11.98
CA GLY A 70 6.88 -9.25 -12.72
C GLY A 70 7.30 -10.47 -13.52
N GLU A 71 6.36 -11.12 -14.22
CA GLU A 71 6.77 -12.02 -15.30
C GLU A 71 7.24 -11.19 -16.50
N ARG A 72 8.56 -11.29 -16.67
CA ARG A 72 9.41 -10.77 -17.72
C ARG A 72 9.36 -11.76 -18.89
N ASP A 73 8.22 -11.91 -19.54
CA ASP A 73 8.12 -12.56 -20.85
C ASP A 73 7.69 -11.51 -21.88
N GLU A 74 8.68 -10.74 -22.32
CA GLU A 74 8.61 -9.85 -23.48
C GLU A 74 9.90 -10.07 -24.30
N THR A 75 10.14 -11.31 -24.72
CA THR A 75 11.19 -11.68 -25.67
C THR A 75 10.71 -12.69 -26.72
N GLU A 76 9.41 -12.80 -26.98
CA GLU A 76 8.93 -13.47 -28.18
C GLU A 76 8.72 -12.41 -29.27
N TYR A 77 9.76 -12.22 -30.08
CA TYR A 77 9.71 -11.43 -31.29
C TYR A 77 9.12 -12.32 -32.39
N GLU A 78 7.83 -12.20 -32.66
CA GLU A 78 7.23 -12.76 -33.88
C GLU A 78 7.78 -11.97 -35.08
N TYR A 79 8.87 -12.50 -35.65
CA TYR A 79 9.35 -12.12 -36.97
C TYR A 79 8.28 -12.53 -37.99
N SER A 80 7.39 -11.59 -38.32
CA SER A 80 6.56 -11.69 -39.52
C SER A 80 7.48 -11.57 -40.74
N GLY A 81 8.06 -12.69 -41.14
CA GLY A 81 8.80 -12.83 -42.39
C GLY A 81 7.85 -12.58 -43.55
N SER A 82 7.92 -11.39 -44.14
CA SER A 82 7.39 -11.13 -45.47
C SER A 82 8.40 -11.65 -46.49
N GLU A 83 8.36 -12.97 -46.73
CA GLU A 83 8.69 -13.52 -48.04
C GLU A 83 7.49 -13.23 -48.95
N GLU A 84 7.60 -12.25 -49.84
CA GLU A 84 6.73 -12.17 -51.02
C GLU A 84 7.63 -11.99 -52.25
N GLU A 85 7.92 -13.16 -52.82
CA GLU A 85 7.90 -13.50 -54.24
C GLU A 85 8.25 -12.40 -55.26
N GLU A 86 9.45 -12.58 -55.77
CA GLU A 86 9.86 -12.30 -57.14
C GLU A 86 8.89 -12.97 -58.13
N GLU A 87 7.92 -12.22 -58.66
CA GLU A 87 7.28 -12.53 -59.93
C GLU A 87 7.58 -11.42 -60.93
N GLU A 88 8.76 -11.51 -61.54
CA GLU A 88 9.07 -10.87 -62.81
C GLU A 88 8.19 -11.52 -63.90
N ARG A 89 6.91 -11.15 -63.94
CA ARG A 89 6.06 -11.36 -65.12
C ARG A 89 6.38 -10.26 -66.13
N ASP A 90 7.47 -10.46 -66.86
CA ASP A 90 7.66 -9.82 -68.17
C ASP A 90 6.65 -10.40 -69.16
N VAL A 91 5.44 -9.83 -69.14
CA VAL A 91 4.41 -10.08 -70.14
C VAL A 91 4.06 -8.76 -70.77
N GLY A 92 4.81 -8.38 -71.81
CA GLY A 92 4.38 -7.29 -72.67
C GLY A 92 5.49 -6.59 -73.45
N GLU A 93 6.30 -7.33 -74.22
CA GLU A 93 6.90 -6.75 -75.41
C GLU A 93 5.86 -6.84 -76.54
N PRO A 94 5.21 -5.73 -76.98
CA PRO A 94 4.50 -5.76 -78.23
C PRO A 94 5.55 -5.73 -79.33
N SER A 95 5.81 -6.89 -79.93
CA SER A 95 6.41 -6.99 -81.25
C SER A 95 5.54 -6.21 -82.25
N SER A 96 5.82 -4.92 -82.41
CA SER A 96 5.33 -4.11 -83.52
C SER A 96 6.26 -4.31 -84.72
N ILE A 97 6.12 -5.46 -85.38
CA ILE A 97 6.62 -5.72 -86.74
C ILE A 97 5.80 -4.85 -87.73
N ILE A 98 6.05 -3.55 -87.71
CA ILE A 98 5.66 -2.64 -88.79
C ILE A 98 6.93 -1.90 -89.19
N ASN A 99 7.58 -2.42 -90.25
CA ASN A 99 8.70 -1.75 -90.90
C ASN A 99 8.17 -0.55 -91.70
N ILE A 100 8.18 0.63 -91.08
CA ILE A 100 8.07 1.90 -91.81
C ILE A 100 9.46 2.20 -92.40
N PRO A 101 9.60 2.50 -93.71
CA PRO A 101 10.91 2.75 -94.30
C PRO A 101 11.46 4.08 -93.77
N GLY A 102 12.53 4.02 -92.98
CA GLY A 102 13.28 5.21 -92.55
C GLY A 102 13.82 5.22 -91.11
N GLU A 103 13.42 4.31 -90.22
CA GLU A 103 13.72 4.47 -88.79
C GLU A 103 14.70 3.46 -88.17
N SER A 104 14.87 2.24 -88.69
CA SER A 104 15.85 1.27 -88.13
C SER A 104 17.17 1.29 -88.90
N THR A 105 18.08 2.18 -88.49
CA THR A 105 19.51 1.89 -88.65
C THR A 105 20.00 1.33 -87.32
N LEU A 106 20.88 0.31 -87.35
CA LEU A 106 21.50 -0.28 -86.15
C LEU A 106 22.03 0.78 -85.16
N ARG A 107 22.41 1.96 -85.68
CA ARG A 107 22.87 3.12 -84.92
C ARG A 107 21.79 3.77 -84.04
N ARG A 108 20.52 3.80 -84.48
CA ARG A 108 19.40 4.35 -83.71
C ARG A 108 18.99 3.41 -82.57
N ASP A 109 18.99 2.10 -82.84
CA ASP A 109 18.72 1.09 -81.80
C ASP A 109 19.84 1.04 -80.75
N PHE A 110 21.11 1.15 -81.17
CA PHE A 110 22.24 1.25 -80.26
C PHE A 110 22.16 2.49 -79.35
N LEU A 111 21.81 3.66 -79.90
CA LEU A 111 21.62 4.89 -79.12
C LEU A 111 20.45 4.77 -78.12
N ARG A 112 19.33 4.14 -78.54
CA ARG A 112 18.19 3.88 -77.64
C ARG A 112 18.59 2.97 -76.48
N LEU A 113 19.33 1.88 -76.75
CA LEU A 113 19.85 0.96 -75.72
C LEU A 113 20.84 1.64 -74.76
N GLN A 114 21.68 2.56 -75.26
CA GLN A 114 22.59 3.33 -74.41
C GLN A 114 21.84 4.28 -73.46
N LEU A 115 20.78 4.93 -73.95
CA LEU A 115 19.91 5.78 -73.15
C LEU A 115 19.09 4.96 -72.15
N ALA A 116 18.51 3.83 -72.56
CA ALA A 116 17.74 2.96 -71.68
C ALA A 116 18.58 2.37 -70.55
N ASN A 117 19.84 1.97 -70.81
CA ASN A 117 20.75 1.53 -69.75
C ASN A 117 21.14 2.66 -68.80
N LYS A 118 21.39 3.86 -69.33
CA LYS A 118 21.65 5.05 -68.53
C LYS A 118 20.46 5.36 -67.62
N GLU A 119 19.25 5.38 -68.18
CA GLU A 119 18.00 5.65 -67.47
C GLU A 119 17.71 4.59 -66.40
N ARG A 120 17.93 3.30 -66.70
CA ARG A 120 17.80 2.20 -65.72
C ARG A 120 18.79 2.36 -64.56
N SER A 121 20.04 2.73 -64.84
CA SER A 121 21.04 2.97 -63.78
C SER A 121 20.71 4.21 -62.92
N GLU A 122 20.19 5.27 -63.54
CA GLU A 122 19.76 6.49 -62.84
C GLU A 122 18.50 6.25 -62.01
N ALA A 123 17.55 5.43 -62.50
CA ALA A 123 16.36 5.03 -61.76
C ALA A 123 16.71 4.23 -60.50
N LEU A 124 17.64 3.27 -60.60
CA LEU A 124 18.11 2.49 -59.44
C LEU A 124 18.79 3.40 -58.41
N ARG A 125 19.62 4.35 -58.86
CA ARG A 125 20.29 5.31 -57.96
C ARG A 125 19.30 6.25 -57.27
N ARG A 126 18.24 6.68 -57.95
CA ARG A 126 17.14 7.47 -57.35
C ARG A 126 16.38 6.66 -56.31
N GLN A 127 16.02 5.41 -56.63
CA GLN A 127 15.34 4.51 -55.70
C GLN A 127 16.17 4.27 -54.43
N GLN A 128 17.48 4.08 -54.57
CA GLN A 128 18.38 3.86 -53.44
C GLN A 128 18.52 5.10 -52.54
N LEU A 129 18.53 6.31 -53.13
CA LEU A 129 18.54 7.57 -52.38
C LEU A 129 17.21 7.79 -51.64
N GLU A 130 16.09 7.50 -52.28
CA GLU A 130 14.76 7.62 -51.70
C GLU A 130 14.55 6.63 -50.54
N GLN A 131 15.05 5.39 -50.67
CA GLN A 131 15.10 4.43 -49.57
C GLN A 131 15.94 4.94 -48.39
N GLN A 132 17.13 5.50 -48.65
CA GLN A 132 17.97 6.07 -47.59
C GLN A 132 17.27 7.22 -46.86
N GLN A 133 16.63 8.13 -47.59
CA GLN A 133 15.88 9.23 -46.99
C GLN A 133 14.69 8.74 -46.17
N ASN A 134 13.98 7.70 -46.63
CA ASN A 134 12.85 7.13 -45.92
C ASN A 134 13.28 6.42 -44.61
N GLU A 135 14.39 5.67 -44.66
CA GLU A 135 14.99 5.04 -43.47
C GLU A 135 15.50 6.08 -42.47
N GLU A 136 16.11 7.16 -42.94
CA GLU A 136 16.53 8.28 -42.07
C GLU A 136 15.34 8.96 -41.41
N HIS A 137 14.29 9.26 -42.18
CA HIS A 137 13.05 9.84 -41.67
C HIS A 137 12.38 8.93 -40.62
N LYS A 138 12.32 7.62 -40.88
CA LYS A 138 11.83 6.62 -39.93
C LYS A 138 12.66 6.60 -38.65
N ARG A 139 13.98 6.69 -38.75
CA ARG A 139 14.88 6.75 -37.59
C ARG A 139 14.66 8.00 -36.74
N LEU A 140 14.46 9.16 -37.37
CA LEU A 140 14.14 10.41 -36.67
C LEU A 140 12.80 10.33 -35.92
N LEU A 141 11.76 9.79 -36.56
CA LEU A 141 10.46 9.58 -35.91
C LEU A 141 10.55 8.69 -34.67
N LEU A 142 11.35 7.61 -34.75
CA LEU A 142 11.57 6.72 -33.60
C LEU A 142 12.34 7.43 -32.49
N ALA A 143 13.38 8.20 -32.83
CA ALA A 143 14.13 8.98 -31.85
C ALA A 143 13.25 10.03 -31.15
N GLU A 144 12.39 10.73 -31.90
CA GLU A 144 11.48 11.71 -31.33
C GLU A 144 10.40 11.06 -30.45
N ARG A 145 9.84 9.93 -30.88
CA ARG A 145 8.91 9.13 -30.05
C ARG A 145 9.58 8.72 -28.74
N GLN A 146 10.82 8.25 -28.80
CA GLN A 146 11.58 7.85 -27.61
C GLN A 146 11.83 9.02 -26.67
N LYS A 147 12.20 10.18 -27.21
CA LYS A 147 12.38 11.41 -26.43
C LYS A 147 11.10 11.82 -25.68
N ARG A 148 9.94 11.76 -26.34
CA ARG A 148 8.64 12.04 -25.68
C ARG A 148 8.33 11.05 -24.55
N ILE A 149 8.66 9.77 -24.74
CA ILE A 149 8.47 8.75 -23.69
C ILE A 149 9.38 9.05 -22.49
N GLU A 150 10.62 9.44 -22.73
CA GLU A 150 11.59 9.75 -21.68
C GLU A 150 11.21 11.02 -20.91
N GLU A 151 10.75 12.06 -21.60
CA GLU A 151 10.21 13.27 -20.97
C GLU A 151 8.99 12.96 -20.07
N GLN A 152 8.06 12.10 -20.53
CA GLN A 152 6.94 11.66 -19.68
C GLN A 152 7.39 10.85 -18.47
N LYS A 153 8.40 9.97 -18.63
CA LYS A 153 8.98 9.22 -17.51
C LYS A 153 9.67 10.15 -16.51
N GLU A 154 10.37 11.17 -17.00
CA GLU A 154 11.04 12.14 -16.14
C GLU A 154 10.03 13.00 -15.37
N GLN A 155 8.95 13.46 -16.01
CA GLN A 155 7.85 14.15 -15.32
C GLN A 155 7.24 13.28 -14.20
N ARG A 156 6.97 11.99 -14.48
CA ARG A 156 6.49 11.05 -13.46
C ARG A 156 7.48 10.91 -12.31
N ARG A 157 8.78 10.77 -12.60
CA ARG A 157 9.83 10.64 -11.59
C ARG A 157 9.92 11.89 -10.70
N ARG A 158 9.85 13.09 -11.29
CA ARG A 158 9.85 14.37 -10.54
C ARG A 158 8.66 14.46 -9.59
N LEU A 159 7.46 14.06 -10.04
CA LEU A 159 6.25 14.07 -9.22
C LEU A 159 6.33 13.06 -8.06
N GLU A 160 6.85 11.87 -8.34
CA GLU A 160 7.06 10.82 -7.33
C GLU A 160 8.11 11.24 -6.29
N GLU A 161 9.19 11.90 -6.71
CA GLU A 161 10.20 12.43 -5.81
C GLU A 161 9.64 13.54 -4.91
N GLN A 162 8.81 14.44 -5.46
CA GLN A 162 8.13 15.48 -4.69
C GLN A 162 7.21 14.86 -3.63
N GLN A 163 6.39 13.87 -3.99
CA GLN A 163 5.55 13.15 -3.03
C GLN A 163 6.38 12.41 -1.97
N ARG A 164 7.52 11.83 -2.35
CA ARG A 164 8.42 11.17 -1.40
C ARG A 164 8.99 12.15 -0.39
N ARG A 165 9.47 13.32 -0.84
CA ARG A 165 9.96 14.39 0.05
C ARG A 165 8.87 14.90 0.99
N GLU A 166 7.65 15.08 0.50
CA GLU A 166 6.51 15.50 1.33
C GLU A 166 6.15 14.46 2.41
N ARG A 167 6.15 13.17 2.04
CA ARG A 167 5.93 12.07 3.01
C ARG A 167 7.02 12.01 4.08
N GLU A 168 8.28 12.17 3.70
CA GLU A 168 9.40 12.20 4.64
C GLU A 168 9.29 13.40 5.59
N LEU A 169 8.94 14.59 5.07
CA LEU A 169 8.73 15.78 5.89
C LEU A 169 7.57 15.58 6.89
N ARG A 170 6.44 15.03 6.43
CA ARG A 170 5.31 14.70 7.30
C ARG A 170 5.69 13.71 8.41
N LYS A 171 6.44 12.68 8.06
CA LYS A 171 6.94 11.68 9.02
C LYS A 171 7.92 12.30 10.03
N GLN A 172 8.73 13.26 9.59
CA GLN A 172 9.63 13.99 10.48
C GLN A 172 8.85 14.90 11.45
N GLN A 173 7.85 15.62 10.96
CA GLN A 173 6.96 16.42 11.80
C GLN A 173 6.20 15.56 12.81
N GLU A 174 5.67 14.41 12.41
CA GLU A 174 4.98 13.48 13.31
C GLU A 174 5.91 12.96 14.42
N ARG A 175 7.16 12.61 14.08
CA ARG A 175 8.19 12.22 15.07
C ARG A 175 8.52 13.35 16.03
N GLU A 176 8.59 14.59 15.55
CA GLU A 176 8.84 15.74 16.41
C GLU A 176 7.65 16.03 17.32
N GLN A 177 6.41 16.00 16.80
CA GLN A 177 5.20 16.12 17.61
C GLN A 177 5.12 15.04 18.68
N ARG A 178 5.43 13.78 18.33
CA ARG A 178 5.45 12.68 19.28
C ARG A 178 6.48 12.91 20.39
N ARG A 179 7.68 13.38 20.07
CA ARG A 179 8.68 13.76 21.07
C ARG A 179 8.21 14.87 21.99
N ARG A 180 7.62 15.93 21.45
CA ARG A 180 7.05 17.04 22.26
C ARG A 180 5.91 16.55 23.17
N TYR A 181 5.09 15.64 22.68
CA TYR A 181 4.00 15.05 23.47
C TYR A 181 4.55 14.19 24.62
N GLU A 182 5.55 13.33 24.34
CA GLU A 182 6.22 12.51 25.34
C GLU A 182 6.91 13.37 26.42
N GLU A 183 7.56 14.47 26.02
CA GLU A 183 8.19 15.44 26.94
C GLU A 183 7.15 16.13 27.83
N MET A 184 6.02 16.55 27.27
CA MET A 184 4.92 17.14 28.03
C MET A 184 4.29 16.13 29.00
N GLU A 185 4.17 14.87 28.60
CA GLU A 185 3.67 13.80 29.48
C GLU A 185 4.65 13.51 30.62
N GLN A 186 5.96 13.52 30.35
CA GLN A 186 6.98 13.41 31.40
C GLN A 186 6.89 14.56 32.39
N LEU A 187 6.76 15.80 31.90
CA LEU A 187 6.63 16.97 32.77
C LEU A 187 5.44 16.84 33.72
N ARG A 188 4.28 16.40 33.21
CA ARG A 188 3.10 16.14 34.05
C ARG A 188 3.33 15.08 35.12
N ARG A 189 3.99 13.97 34.77
CA ARG A 189 4.34 12.92 35.73
C ARG A 189 5.30 13.42 36.80
N ASP A 190 6.27 14.25 36.42
CA ASP A 190 7.22 14.85 37.37
C ASP A 190 6.55 15.88 38.28
N GLU A 191 5.60 16.67 37.77
CA GLU A 191 4.78 17.57 38.59
C GLU A 191 3.91 16.80 39.59
N GLU A 192 3.26 15.71 39.17
CA GLU A 192 2.50 14.82 40.05
C GLU A 192 3.40 14.20 41.13
N ARG A 193 4.62 13.76 40.78
CA ARG A 193 5.60 13.26 41.76
C ARG A 193 5.97 14.31 42.78
N ARG A 194 6.28 15.54 42.35
CA ARG A 194 6.59 16.65 43.27
C ARG A 194 5.40 17.00 44.16
N HIS A 195 4.18 16.91 43.63
CA HIS A 195 2.98 17.13 44.43
C HIS A 195 2.81 16.04 45.49
N ALA A 196 2.92 14.78 45.11
CA ALA A 196 2.85 13.64 46.01
C ALA A 196 3.95 13.70 47.09
N GLU A 197 5.17 14.12 46.73
CA GLU A 197 6.28 14.30 47.66
C GLU A 197 5.98 15.39 48.70
N ARG A 198 5.44 16.54 48.28
CA ARG A 198 5.00 17.60 49.21
C ARG A 198 3.88 17.13 50.13
N GLU A 199 2.94 16.35 49.61
CA GLU A 199 1.83 15.80 50.40
C GLU A 199 2.33 14.78 51.42
N GLN A 200 3.25 13.90 51.03
CA GLN A 200 3.91 12.96 51.95
C GLN A 200 4.70 13.69 53.03
N GLU A 201 5.43 14.76 52.69
CA GLU A 201 6.15 15.57 53.67
C GLU A 201 5.19 16.22 54.66
N TYR A 202 4.05 16.72 54.19
CA TYR A 202 3.02 17.29 55.06
C TYR A 202 2.46 16.25 56.04
N ILE A 203 2.08 15.07 55.55
CA ILE A 203 1.61 13.96 56.40
C ILE A 203 2.69 13.56 57.41
N ARG A 204 3.94 13.47 56.97
CA ARG A 204 5.07 13.12 57.85
C ARG A 204 5.25 14.14 58.98
N ARG A 205 5.19 15.44 58.67
CA ARG A 205 5.28 16.51 59.68
C ARG A 205 4.13 16.44 60.67
N GLN A 206 2.90 16.25 60.19
CA GLN A 206 1.72 16.08 61.06
C GLN A 206 1.88 14.90 62.01
N LEU A 207 2.33 13.74 61.50
CA LEU A 207 2.57 12.56 62.32
C LEU A 207 3.66 12.81 63.39
N GLU A 208 4.72 13.54 63.04
CA GLU A 208 5.79 13.92 63.97
C GLU A 208 5.31 14.89 65.06
N GLU A 209 4.39 15.81 64.73
CA GLU A 209 3.73 16.69 65.69
C GLU A 209 2.81 15.92 66.65
N GLU A 210 1.97 15.01 66.13
CA GLU A 210 1.13 14.13 66.96
C GLU A 210 1.97 13.25 67.90
N GLN A 211 3.08 12.67 67.40
CA GLN A 211 3.99 11.89 68.24
C GLN A 211 4.56 12.71 69.40
N ARG A 212 4.98 13.95 69.15
CA ARG A 212 5.45 14.86 70.21
C ARG A 212 4.36 15.16 71.24
N GLN A 213 3.12 15.38 70.80
CA GLN A 213 2.00 15.61 71.72
C GLN A 213 1.73 14.39 72.59
N LEU A 214 1.75 13.18 72.01
CA LEU A 214 1.58 11.93 72.73
C LEU A 214 2.69 11.71 73.77
N GLU A 215 3.93 12.05 73.44
CA GLU A 215 5.06 11.95 74.37
C GLU A 215 4.89 12.89 75.58
N ILE A 216 4.43 14.13 75.35
CA ILE A 216 4.13 15.08 76.42
C ILE A 216 3.03 14.54 77.34
N LEU A 217 1.92 14.05 76.76
CA LEU A 217 0.81 13.47 77.54
C LEU A 217 1.26 12.25 78.34
N GLN A 218 2.13 11.39 77.77
CA GLN A 218 2.71 10.27 78.49
C GLN A 218 3.54 10.72 79.69
N GLN A 219 4.38 11.75 79.53
CA GLN A 219 5.15 12.32 80.65
C GLN A 219 4.24 12.90 81.74
N GLN A 220 3.19 13.63 81.36
CA GLN A 220 2.21 14.16 82.32
C GLN A 220 1.55 13.04 83.12
N LEU A 221 1.11 11.98 82.45
CA LEU A 221 0.51 10.82 83.12
C LEU A 221 1.49 10.15 84.11
N LEU A 222 2.76 9.98 83.72
CA LEU A 222 3.79 9.44 84.61
C LEU A 222 4.05 10.35 85.82
N GLN A 223 4.08 11.67 85.61
CA GLN A 223 4.22 12.64 86.70
C GLN A 223 3.04 12.56 87.67
N GLU A 224 1.81 12.47 87.18
CA GLU A 224 0.61 12.32 88.00
C GLU A 224 0.64 11.01 88.80
N GLN A 225 0.99 9.88 88.18
CA GLN A 225 1.13 8.60 88.88
C GLN A 225 2.22 8.65 89.97
N ALA A 226 3.35 9.29 89.69
CA ALA A 226 4.40 9.48 90.70
C ALA A 226 3.92 10.36 91.87
N LEU A 227 3.18 11.43 91.58
CA LEU A 227 2.62 12.31 92.61
C LEU A 227 1.57 11.59 93.47
N LEU A 228 0.72 10.74 92.85
CA LEU A 228 -0.22 9.89 93.56
C LEU A 228 0.50 8.87 94.47
N LEU A 229 1.58 8.23 94.00
CA LEU A 229 2.37 7.33 94.84
C LEU A 229 2.98 8.06 96.05
N VAL A 230 3.58 9.23 95.86
CA VAL A 230 4.21 10.00 96.95
C VAL A 230 3.17 10.48 97.98
N THR A 231 1.95 10.83 97.54
CA THR A 231 0.89 11.29 98.44
C THR A 231 0.15 10.15 99.15
N LEU A 232 0.09 8.94 98.57
CA LEU A 232 -0.57 7.76 99.15
C LEU A 232 0.36 6.88 100.00
N LEU A 233 1.68 6.91 99.79
CA LEU A 233 2.67 6.19 100.60
C LEU A 233 2.69 6.56 102.10
N PRO A 234 2.58 7.84 102.53
CA PRO A 234 2.55 8.16 103.96
C PRO A 234 1.32 7.57 104.67
N LEU A 235 0.17 7.48 104.01
CA LEU A 235 -1.05 6.91 104.61
C LEU A 235 -0.93 5.40 104.87
N HIS A 236 -0.14 4.66 104.08
CA HIS A 236 0.02 3.22 104.25
C HIS A 236 1.02 2.84 105.35
N VAL A 237 2.00 3.71 105.64
CA VAL A 237 2.95 3.51 106.75
C VAL A 237 2.29 3.80 108.12
N TYR A 238 1.33 4.74 108.19
CA TYR A 238 0.59 5.03 109.42
C TYR A 238 -0.44 3.94 109.80
N VAL A 239 -0.80 3.03 108.89
CA VAL A 239 -1.74 1.93 109.17
C VAL A 239 -1.02 0.62 109.53
N TYR A 240 0.30 0.53 109.35
CA TYR A 240 1.10 -0.67 109.65
C TYR A 240 2.00 -0.50 110.90
N ILE A 241 1.44 0.02 111.99
CA ILE A 241 2.03 -0.17 113.33
C ILE A 241 1.31 -1.38 113.94
N PRO A 242 1.95 -2.56 114.05
CA PRO A 242 1.36 -3.66 114.78
C PRO A 242 1.32 -3.29 116.27
N LEU A 243 0.10 -3.11 116.78
CA LEU A 243 -0.18 -3.17 118.22
C LEU A 243 0.13 -4.61 118.67
N SER A 244 1.35 -4.85 119.17
CA SER A 244 1.63 -6.02 120.01
C SER A 244 1.39 -5.67 121.48
N PRO A 245 0.83 -6.61 122.26
CA PRO A 245 0.23 -6.32 123.55
C PRO A 245 1.17 -6.59 124.73
N GLN A 246 0.84 -5.90 125.84
CA GLN A 246 1.28 -6.07 127.24
C GLN A 246 2.64 -5.48 127.63
#